data_AF-A0A2K5PFE8-F1
#
_entry.id   AF-A0A2K5PFE8-F1
#
_cell.length_a   1.000
_cell.length_b   1.000
_cell.length_c   1.000
_cell.angle_alpha   90.00
_cell.angle_beta   90.00
_cell.angle_gamma   90.00
#
_symmetry.space_group_name_H-M   'P 1'
#
loop_
_entity.id
_entity.type
_entity.pdbx_description
1 polymer ?
#
loop_
_entity_poly.entity_id
_entity_poly.type
_entity_poly.pdbx_seq_one_letter_code
_entity_poly.pdbx_strand_id
1 'polypeptide(L)'
;MNTVLSRANSLFAFSLSVMAALTFGCFITTAFKDRSVPVRLHVSRIMLKNVEDFTGPRERSDLGFITFDITADLENIFDWNVKQLFLYLSAEYSTKNNALNQVVLWDKIVLRGDNPKLLLKDMKTKYFFFDDGNGLKGNRNVTLTLSWNVVPNAGILPLVTGSGHVSVPFPDTYEITKSY
;
A
#
# COMPACT_ATOMS: atom_id res chain seq x y z
N MET A 1 24.20 -48.59 -18.26
CA MET A 1 23.00 -47.75 -18.05
C MET A 1 22.78 -47.48 -16.56
N ASN A 2 23.79 -46.91 -15.88
CA ASN A 2 23.80 -46.48 -14.47
C ASN A 2 25.11 -45.70 -14.23
N THR A 3 25.31 -44.59 -14.93
CA THR A 3 26.51 -43.76 -14.72
C THR A 3 26.36 -42.96 -13.43
N VAL A 4 27.47 -42.53 -12.83
CA VAL A 4 27.48 -41.63 -11.66
C VAL A 4 26.62 -40.39 -11.92
N LEU A 5 26.67 -39.87 -13.15
CA LEU A 5 25.88 -38.72 -13.59
C LEU A 5 24.36 -38.99 -13.57
N SER A 6 23.92 -40.18 -13.99
CA SER A 6 22.51 -40.57 -13.96
C SER A 6 21.97 -40.75 -12.52
N ARG A 7 22.80 -41.28 -11.61
CA ARG A 7 22.46 -41.40 -10.19
C ARG A 7 22.38 -40.03 -9.51
N ALA A 8 23.33 -39.14 -9.81
CA ALA A 8 23.31 -37.76 -9.32
C ALA A 8 22.08 -37.00 -9.82
N ASN A 9 21.72 -37.13 -11.10
CA ASN A 9 20.52 -36.52 -11.66
C ASN A 9 19.25 -37.03 -10.97
N SER A 10 19.16 -38.34 -10.71
CA SER A 10 18.00 -38.93 -10.03
C SER A 10 17.88 -38.45 -8.59
N LEU A 11 18.99 -38.33 -7.85
CA LEU A 11 19.01 -37.78 -6.50
C LEU A 11 18.59 -36.31 -6.48
N PHE A 12 19.10 -35.52 -7.42
CA PHE A 12 18.75 -34.10 -7.55
C PHE A 12 17.26 -33.93 -7.89
N ALA A 13 16.75 -34.66 -8.88
CA ALA A 13 15.35 -34.61 -9.28
C ALA A 13 14.41 -35.04 -8.13
N PHE A 14 14.77 -36.10 -7.39
CA PHE A 14 14.02 -36.53 -6.21
C PHE A 14 14.02 -35.45 -5.12
N SER A 15 15.19 -34.89 -4.79
CA SER A 15 15.30 -33.81 -3.80
C SER A 15 14.45 -32.59 -4.18
N LEU A 16 14.52 -32.16 -5.44
CA LEU A 16 13.72 -31.04 -5.95
C LEU A 16 12.23 -31.34 -5.88
N SER A 17 11.81 -32.56 -6.19
CA SER A 17 10.40 -32.99 -6.11
C SER A 17 9.88 -32.96 -4.67
N VAL A 18 10.67 -33.44 -3.72
CA VAL A 18 10.33 -33.39 -2.28
C VAL A 18 10.24 -31.94 -1.79
N MET A 19 11.21 -31.09 -2.16
CA MET A 19 11.19 -29.67 -1.81
C MET A 19 9.99 -28.93 -2.42
N ALA A 20 9.65 -29.24 -3.68
CA ALA A 20 8.48 -28.67 -4.34
C ALA A 20 7.18 -29.07 -3.64
N ALA A 21 7.03 -30.36 -3.28
CA ALA A 21 5.86 -30.85 -2.56
C ALA A 21 5.73 -30.22 -1.17
N LEU A 22 6.83 -30.09 -0.42
CA LEU A 22 6.84 -29.43 0.89
C LEU A 22 6.51 -27.94 0.78
N THR A 23 7.11 -27.23 -0.20
CA THR A 23 6.84 -25.81 -0.44
C THR A 23 5.38 -25.59 -0.82
N PHE A 24 4.81 -26.48 -1.64
CA PHE A 24 3.40 -26.44 -2.00
C PHE A 24 2.48 -26.70 -0.80
N GLY A 25 2.80 -27.67 0.06
CA GLY A 25 2.07 -27.90 1.31
C GLY A 25 2.13 -26.69 2.25
N CYS A 26 3.29 -26.06 2.36
CA CYS A 26 3.46 -24.79 3.08
C CYS A 26 2.58 -23.67 2.49
N PHE A 27 2.54 -23.53 1.18
CA PHE A 27 1.66 -22.57 0.52
C PHE A 27 0.18 -22.82 0.88
N ILE A 28 -0.33 -24.05 0.73
CA ILE A 28 -1.74 -24.38 0.97
C ILE A 28 -2.19 -24.03 2.39
N THR A 29 -1.36 -24.33 3.40
CA THR A 29 -1.68 -24.08 4.81
C THR A 29 -1.79 -22.58 5.17
N THR A 30 -1.33 -21.69 4.29
CA THR A 30 -1.38 -20.23 4.49
C THR A 30 -2.21 -19.47 3.45
N ALA A 31 -2.61 -20.14 2.36
CA ALA A 31 -3.34 -19.53 1.24
C ALA A 31 -4.70 -18.94 1.64
N PHE A 32 -5.41 -19.58 2.59
CA PHE A 32 -6.79 -19.21 2.96
C PHE A 32 -6.91 -18.46 4.28
N LYS A 33 -5.80 -17.99 4.86
CA LYS A 33 -5.85 -17.20 6.10
C LYS A 33 -6.33 -15.79 5.83
N ASP A 34 -7.34 -15.36 6.57
CA ASP A 34 -7.72 -13.95 6.65
C ASP A 34 -6.63 -13.17 7.41
N ARG A 35 -6.28 -12.02 6.85
CA ARG A 35 -5.20 -11.15 7.31
C ARG A 35 -5.67 -9.69 7.44
N SER A 36 -6.98 -9.47 7.49
CA SER A 36 -7.54 -8.15 7.77
C SER A 36 -7.32 -7.78 9.23
N VAL A 37 -6.90 -6.54 9.48
CA VAL A 37 -6.75 -5.98 10.83
C VAL A 37 -7.41 -4.61 10.90
N PRO A 38 -7.91 -4.22 12.10
CA PRO A 38 -8.44 -2.88 12.29
C PRO A 38 -7.34 -1.83 12.20
N VAL A 39 -7.58 -0.83 11.36
CA VAL A 39 -6.70 0.33 11.19
C VAL A 39 -7.41 1.56 11.72
N ARG A 40 -6.73 2.35 12.55
CA ARG A 40 -7.19 3.68 12.94
C ARG A 40 -6.39 4.70 12.16
N LEU A 41 -7.10 5.48 11.36
CA LEU A 41 -6.54 6.52 10.52
C LEU A 41 -7.12 7.87 10.96
N HIS A 42 -6.25 8.84 11.16
CA HIS A 42 -6.64 10.20 11.51
C HIS A 42 -5.93 11.19 10.58
N VAL A 43 -6.62 12.25 10.18
CA VAL A 43 -6.07 13.28 9.30
C VAL A 43 -5.99 14.57 10.08
N SER A 44 -4.77 15.06 10.26
CA SER A 44 -4.48 16.21 11.12
C SER A 44 -4.47 17.51 10.32
N ARG A 45 -4.03 17.50 9.06
CA ARG A 45 -3.97 18.70 8.21
C ARG A 45 -4.15 18.35 6.74
N ILE A 46 -4.85 19.23 6.02
CA ILE A 46 -5.02 19.15 4.57
C ILE A 46 -4.65 20.52 4.00
N MET A 47 -3.80 20.54 2.97
CA MET A 47 -3.42 21.74 2.25
C MET A 47 -3.56 21.48 0.76
N LEU A 48 -4.04 22.49 0.04
CA LEU A 48 -4.23 22.41 -1.39
C LEU A 48 -3.51 23.58 -2.04
N LYS A 49 -2.67 23.30 -3.04
CA LYS A 49 -1.98 24.30 -3.83
C LYS A 49 -2.32 24.12 -5.29
N ASN A 50 -2.24 25.21 -6.03
CA ASN A 50 -2.40 25.18 -7.47
C ASN A 50 -1.04 25.45 -8.11
N VAL A 51 -0.47 24.43 -8.76
CA VAL A 51 0.92 24.42 -9.25
C VAL A 51 0.93 24.20 -10.76
N GLU A 52 1.92 24.76 -11.45
CA GLU A 52 2.14 24.46 -12.87
C GLU A 52 2.56 23.00 -13.03
N ASP A 53 1.86 22.26 -13.88
CA ASP A 53 2.20 20.88 -14.19
C ASP A 53 3.19 20.84 -15.37
N PHE A 54 4.39 20.35 -15.10
CA PHE A 54 5.45 20.23 -16.10
C PHE A 54 5.41 18.90 -16.87
N THR A 55 4.51 17.98 -16.49
CA THR A 55 4.38 16.65 -17.09
C THR A 55 3.27 16.56 -18.14
N GLY A 56 2.31 17.50 -18.12
CA GLY A 56 1.19 17.59 -19.05
C GLY A 56 1.20 18.85 -19.95
N PRO A 57 0.16 19.03 -20.80
CA PRO A 57 0.04 20.18 -21.69
C PRO A 57 -0.23 21.48 -20.92
N ARG A 58 0.81 22.15 -20.39
CA ARG A 58 0.82 23.54 -19.86
C ARG A 58 -0.44 24.01 -19.11
N GLU A 59 -1.08 23.12 -18.34
CA GLU A 59 -2.20 23.44 -17.48
C GLU A 59 -1.73 23.44 -16.02
N ARG A 60 -2.41 24.23 -15.18
CA ARG A 60 -2.16 24.22 -13.75
C ARG A 60 -2.97 23.10 -13.12
N SER A 61 -2.34 22.31 -12.26
CA SER A 61 -2.94 21.16 -11.60
C SER A 61 -3.04 21.39 -10.10
N ASP A 62 -4.01 20.74 -9.48
CA ASP A 62 -4.19 20.69 -8.04
C ASP A 62 -3.12 19.78 -7.41
N LEU A 63 -2.43 20.31 -6.40
CA LEU A 63 -1.47 19.59 -5.59
C LEU A 63 -1.95 19.55 -4.13
N GLY A 64 -2.37 18.36 -3.70
CA GLY A 64 -2.76 18.08 -2.33
C GLY A 64 -1.57 17.71 -1.43
N PHE A 65 -1.61 18.19 -0.19
CA PHE A 65 -0.79 17.68 0.90
C PHE A 65 -1.69 17.25 2.04
N ILE A 66 -1.44 16.06 2.56
CA ILE A 66 -2.18 15.51 3.69
C ILE A 66 -1.16 15.16 4.78
N THR A 67 -1.48 15.54 6.01
CA THR A 67 -0.78 15.08 7.20
C THR A 67 -1.71 14.15 7.97
N PHE A 68 -1.24 12.95 8.26
CA PHE A 68 -2.04 11.88 8.81
C PHE A 68 -1.29 11.09 9.89
N ASP A 69 -2.08 10.43 10.74
CA ASP A 69 -1.64 9.51 11.76
C ASP A 69 -2.19 8.12 11.45
N ILE A 70 -1.35 7.10 11.59
CA ILE A 70 -1.75 5.70 11.39
C ILE A 70 -1.46 4.91 12.65
N THR A 71 -2.46 4.22 13.15
CA THR A 71 -2.33 3.22 14.22
C THR A 71 -2.90 1.89 13.76
N ALA A 72 -2.07 0.86 13.70
CA ALA A 72 -2.48 -0.50 13.37
C ALA A 72 -1.59 -1.54 14.05
N ASP A 73 -2.17 -2.68 14.43
CA ASP A 73 -1.42 -3.82 14.94
C ASP A 73 -1.36 -4.91 13.86
N LEU A 74 -0.18 -5.09 13.27
CA LEU A 74 0.05 -6.04 12.18
C LEU A 74 0.60 -7.38 12.68
N GLU A 75 0.74 -7.57 14.00
CA GLU A 75 1.43 -8.72 14.59
C GLU A 75 0.80 -10.05 14.15
N ASN A 76 -0.53 -10.09 14.16
CA ASN A 76 -1.31 -11.28 13.78
C ASN A 76 -1.23 -11.63 12.28
N ILE A 77 -0.71 -10.74 11.43
CA ILE A 77 -0.54 -10.98 9.99
C ILE A 77 0.72 -11.83 9.73
N PHE A 78 1.75 -11.67 10.54
CA PHE A 78 3.03 -12.36 10.39
C PHE A 78 2.96 -13.80 10.89
N ASP A 79 2.43 -14.71 10.07
CA ASP A 79 2.61 -16.15 10.26
C ASP A 79 4.01 -16.61 9.85
N TRP A 80 4.32 -17.90 9.91
CA TRP A 80 5.64 -18.45 9.56
C TRP A 80 5.99 -18.37 8.05
N ASN A 81 5.04 -18.09 7.16
CA ASN A 81 5.27 -17.94 5.72
C ASN A 81 5.44 -16.48 5.29
N VAL A 82 4.90 -15.49 6.03
CA VAL A 82 4.99 -14.05 5.63
C VAL A 82 6.39 -13.46 5.81
N LYS A 83 7.10 -13.14 4.73
CA LYS A 83 8.42 -12.52 4.78
C LYS A 83 8.36 -11.04 5.13
N GLN A 84 7.44 -10.33 4.47
CA GLN A 84 7.31 -8.88 4.58
C GLN A 84 5.89 -8.45 4.21
N LEU A 85 5.52 -7.26 4.67
CA LEU A 85 4.32 -6.56 4.25
C LEU A 85 4.73 -5.30 3.48
N PHE A 86 4.13 -5.08 2.32
CA PHE A 86 4.25 -3.82 1.59
C PHE A 86 2.98 -3.02 1.82
N LEU A 87 3.03 -2.07 2.75
CA LEU A 87 1.91 -1.20 3.10
C LEU A 87 1.91 0.05 2.24
N TYR A 88 0.72 0.51 1.89
CA TYR A 88 0.55 1.79 1.23
C TYR A 88 -0.79 2.43 1.60
N LEU A 89 -0.75 3.74 1.77
CA LEU A 89 -1.92 4.58 1.99
C LEU A 89 -2.36 5.15 0.64
N SER A 90 -3.58 4.84 0.23
CA SER A 90 -4.20 5.42 -0.96
C SER A 90 -5.23 6.48 -0.56
N ALA A 91 -5.39 7.49 -1.41
CA ALA A 91 -6.52 8.39 -1.42
C ALA A 91 -7.40 8.08 -2.63
N GLU A 92 -8.69 7.88 -2.38
CA GLU A 92 -9.73 7.58 -3.35
C GLU A 92 -10.75 8.70 -3.37
N TYR A 93 -11.06 9.20 -4.56
CA TYR A 93 -11.99 10.30 -4.74
C TYR A 93 -12.60 10.25 -6.14
N SER A 94 -13.71 10.96 -6.33
CA SER A 94 -14.38 11.07 -7.63
C SER A 94 -14.32 12.50 -8.12
N THR A 95 -14.22 12.66 -9.44
CA THR A 95 -14.26 13.94 -10.15
C THR A 95 -15.35 13.90 -11.22
N LYS A 96 -15.59 15.03 -11.89
CA LYS A 96 -16.60 15.10 -12.96
C LYS A 96 -16.27 14.18 -14.14
N ASN A 97 -14.98 13.99 -14.40
CA ASN A 97 -14.48 13.23 -15.55
C ASN A 97 -14.20 11.77 -15.19
N ASN A 98 -13.92 11.46 -13.92
CA ASN A 98 -13.62 10.10 -13.48
C ASN A 98 -14.44 9.69 -12.25
N ALA A 99 -15.08 8.52 -12.36
CA ALA A 99 -15.82 7.91 -11.27
C ALA A 99 -14.91 7.48 -10.10
N LEU A 100 -13.67 7.09 -10.38
CA LEU A 100 -12.70 6.67 -9.36
C LEU A 100 -11.28 7.11 -9.72
N ASN A 101 -10.77 8.08 -8.99
CA ASN A 101 -9.35 8.43 -8.93
C ASN A 101 -8.74 7.80 -7.67
N GLN A 102 -7.66 7.03 -7.82
CA GLN A 102 -6.92 6.41 -6.72
C GLN A 102 -5.44 6.76 -6.81
N VAL A 103 -4.90 7.42 -5.78
CA VAL A 103 -3.51 7.87 -5.73
C VAL A 103 -2.83 7.36 -4.47
N VAL A 104 -1.64 6.77 -4.60
CA VAL A 104 -0.83 6.33 -3.46
C VAL A 104 -0.08 7.53 -2.89
N LEU A 105 -0.30 7.82 -1.62
CA LEU A 105 0.28 8.97 -0.93
C LEU A 105 1.53 8.62 -0.14
N TRP A 106 1.60 7.39 0.37
CA TRP A 106 2.67 6.95 1.25
C TRP A 106 2.78 5.42 1.23
N ASP A 107 3.98 4.90 1.41
CA ASP A 107 4.27 3.47 1.50
C ASP A 107 5.30 3.17 2.59
N LYS A 108 5.27 1.94 3.10
CA LYS A 108 6.29 1.38 3.99
C LYS A 108 6.35 -0.13 3.85
N ILE A 109 7.58 -0.64 3.85
CA ILE A 109 7.83 -2.08 4.01
C ILE A 109 8.03 -2.38 5.49
N VAL A 110 7.33 -3.38 6.00
CA VAL A 110 7.56 -3.96 7.33
C VAL A 110 8.08 -5.37 7.14
N LEU A 111 9.29 -5.64 7.61
CA LEU A 111 9.91 -6.96 7.50
C LEU A 111 9.54 -7.82 8.70
N ARG A 112 9.60 -9.15 8.53
CA ARG A 112 9.52 -10.06 9.66
C ARG A 112 10.65 -9.75 10.65
N GLY A 113 10.29 -9.56 11.91
CA GLY A 113 11.23 -9.24 12.99
C GLY A 113 11.31 -7.74 13.32
N ASP A 114 10.76 -6.88 12.45
CA ASP A 114 10.53 -5.48 12.80
C ASP A 114 9.40 -5.36 13.83
N ASN A 115 9.25 -4.19 14.43
CA ASN A 115 8.10 -3.89 15.28
C ASN A 115 6.79 -3.95 14.45
N PRO A 116 5.88 -4.91 14.73
CA PRO A 116 4.67 -5.07 13.93
C PRO A 116 3.60 -4.02 14.25
N LYS A 117 3.76 -3.26 15.33
CA LYS A 117 2.83 -2.21 15.73
C LYS A 117 3.16 -0.92 15.01
N LEU A 118 2.29 -0.53 14.09
CA LEU A 118 2.39 0.71 13.34
C LEU A 118 1.84 1.85 14.21
N LEU A 119 2.73 2.70 14.71
CA LEU A 119 2.40 3.90 15.49
C LEU A 119 3.05 5.10 14.82
N LEU A 120 2.37 5.67 13.82
CA LEU A 120 2.85 6.79 13.04
C LEU A 120 2.04 8.04 13.38
N LYS A 121 2.74 9.15 13.63
CA LYS A 121 2.15 10.45 13.95
C LYS A 121 2.75 11.54 13.07
N ASP A 122 1.92 12.51 12.69
CA ASP A 122 2.27 13.68 11.88
C ASP A 122 3.03 13.32 10.59
N MET A 123 2.63 12.21 9.97
CA MET A 123 3.24 11.75 8.73
C MET A 123 2.79 12.63 7.58
N LYS A 124 3.73 13.04 6.74
CA LYS A 124 3.45 13.75 5.49
C LYS A 124 3.38 12.76 4.33
N THR A 125 2.65 13.12 3.28
CA THR A 125 2.66 12.36 2.02
C THR A 125 4.09 12.27 1.48
N LYS A 126 4.47 11.08 1.05
CA LYS A 126 5.77 10.80 0.41
C LYS A 126 5.71 11.08 -1.09
N TYR A 127 4.59 10.75 -1.71
CA TYR A 127 4.31 11.05 -3.10
C TYR A 127 3.40 12.26 -3.23
N PHE A 128 3.59 13.02 -4.30
CA PHE A 128 2.77 14.17 -4.61
C PHE A 128 1.36 13.73 -4.97
N PHE A 129 0.36 14.35 -4.32
CA PHE A 129 -1.03 14.11 -4.65
C PHE A 129 -1.46 15.06 -5.75
N PHE A 130 -1.11 14.74 -6.99
CA PHE A 130 -1.54 15.47 -8.17
C PHE A 130 -2.89 14.94 -8.66
N ASP A 131 -3.76 15.88 -9.01
CA ASP A 131 -4.97 15.61 -9.78
C ASP A 131 -4.85 16.24 -11.17
N ASP A 132 -5.34 15.54 -12.18
CA ASP A 132 -5.41 16.03 -13.54
C ASP A 132 -6.53 17.07 -13.65
N GLY A 133 -6.16 18.34 -13.38
CA GLY A 133 -7.04 19.49 -13.39
C GLY A 133 -7.29 20.06 -11.99
N ASN A 134 -8.54 20.43 -11.70
CA ASN A 134 -8.93 21.11 -10.45
C ASN A 134 -10.01 20.31 -9.68
N GLY A 135 -9.92 18.99 -9.68
CA GLY A 135 -10.91 18.07 -9.09
C GLY A 135 -10.77 17.83 -7.59
N LEU A 136 -9.67 18.27 -6.97
CA LEU A 136 -9.46 18.20 -5.52
C LEU A 136 -10.07 19.40 -4.80
N LYS A 137 -10.04 20.59 -5.42
CA LYS A 137 -10.64 21.80 -4.84
C LYS A 137 -12.14 21.60 -4.54
N GLY A 138 -12.51 21.77 -3.28
CA GLY A 138 -13.89 21.61 -2.81
C GLY A 138 -14.42 20.17 -2.87
N ASN A 139 -13.55 19.18 -3.07
CA ASN A 139 -13.97 17.78 -3.07
C ASN A 139 -14.32 17.33 -1.65
N ARG A 140 -15.58 16.97 -1.43
CA ARG A 140 -16.08 16.66 -0.08
C ARG A 140 -15.77 15.26 0.40
N ASN A 141 -15.39 14.36 -0.51
CA ASN A 141 -15.27 12.94 -0.21
C ASN A 141 -13.97 12.35 -0.75
N VAL A 142 -12.85 12.71 -0.13
CA VAL A 142 -11.56 12.06 -0.36
C VAL A 142 -11.34 11.03 0.73
N THR A 143 -11.44 9.75 0.37
CA THR A 143 -11.36 8.62 1.29
C THR A 143 -9.95 8.07 1.32
N LEU A 144 -9.35 8.05 2.49
CA LEU A 144 -8.03 7.48 2.71
C LEU A 144 -8.16 6.08 3.28
N THR A 145 -7.43 5.15 2.67
CA THR A 145 -7.48 3.73 3.01
C THR A 145 -6.06 3.16 3.08
N LEU A 146 -5.76 2.45 4.17
CA LEU A 146 -4.49 1.72 4.28
C LEU A 146 -4.70 0.29 3.75
N SER A 147 -3.90 -0.08 2.77
CA SER A 147 -3.87 -1.44 2.22
C SER A 147 -2.44 -1.99 2.25
N TRP A 148 -2.32 -3.31 2.15
CA TRP A 148 -1.01 -3.96 2.09
C TRP A 148 -1.01 -5.21 1.23
N ASN A 149 0.09 -5.41 0.52
CA ASN A 149 0.42 -6.68 -0.09
C ASN A 149 1.15 -7.56 0.92
N VAL A 150 0.62 -8.77 1.13
CA VAL A 150 1.30 -9.78 1.95
C VAL A 150 2.29 -10.51 1.05
N VAL A 151 3.57 -10.47 1.40
CA VAL A 151 4.63 -11.14 0.63
C VAL A 151 5.07 -12.38 1.38
N PRO A 152 4.66 -13.59 0.94
CA PRO A 152 5.11 -14.82 1.56
C PRO A 152 6.51 -15.23 1.08
N ASN A 153 7.12 -16.20 1.76
CA ASN A 153 8.30 -16.91 1.29
C ASN A 153 7.94 -17.77 0.06
N ALA A 154 6.74 -18.37 0.04
CA ALA A 154 6.20 -19.08 -1.12
C ALA A 154 4.67 -18.93 -1.20
N GLY A 155 4.15 -18.66 -2.39
CA GLY A 155 2.70 -18.59 -2.65
C GLY A 155 2.26 -17.33 -3.39
N ILE A 156 0.98 -17.00 -3.21
CA ILE A 156 0.34 -15.82 -3.82
C ILE A 156 0.68 -14.53 -3.07
N LEU A 157 0.48 -13.39 -3.73
CA LEU A 157 0.65 -12.04 -3.17
C LEU A 157 -0.73 -11.40 -2.97
N PRO A 158 -1.46 -11.73 -1.89
CA PRO A 158 -2.79 -11.18 -1.70
C PRO A 158 -2.69 -9.71 -1.28
N LEU A 159 -3.50 -8.89 -1.94
CA LEU A 159 -3.78 -7.53 -1.51
C LEU A 159 -4.89 -7.57 -0.47
N VAL A 160 -4.62 -7.00 0.70
CA VAL A 160 -5.57 -6.91 1.80
C VAL A 160 -5.78 -5.43 2.16
N THR A 161 -7.03 -5.07 2.37
CA THR A 161 -7.43 -3.72 2.81
C THR A 161 -7.76 -3.74 4.29
N GLY A 162 -7.22 -2.77 5.03
CA GLY A 162 -7.55 -2.60 6.45
C GLY A 162 -9.00 -2.19 6.63
N SER A 163 -9.62 -2.62 7.74
CA SER A 163 -11.06 -2.38 7.95
C SER A 163 -11.41 -0.90 8.25
N GLY A 164 -10.42 -0.03 8.40
CA GLY A 164 -10.62 1.39 8.69
C GLY A 164 -10.31 2.27 7.48
N HIS A 165 -11.21 3.23 7.25
CA HIS A 165 -11.06 4.30 6.26
C HIS A 165 -11.48 5.63 6.90
N VAL A 166 -10.96 6.74 6.38
CA VAL A 166 -11.41 8.09 6.77
C VAL A 166 -11.66 8.91 5.52
N SER A 167 -12.86 9.48 5.44
CA SER A 167 -13.23 10.39 4.37
C SER A 167 -13.11 11.82 4.86
N VAL A 168 -12.35 12.64 4.15
CA VAL A 168 -12.09 14.03 4.51
C VAL A 168 -12.44 14.96 3.36
N PRO A 169 -13.01 16.14 3.66
CA PRO A 169 -13.23 17.17 2.66
C PRO A 169 -11.94 17.94 2.40
N PHE A 170 -11.69 18.25 1.14
CA PHE A 170 -10.64 19.16 0.72
C PHE A 170 -11.13 20.62 0.74
N PRO A 171 -10.22 21.59 1.01
CA PRO A 171 -10.58 23.00 1.06
C PRO A 171 -11.15 23.53 -0.26
N ASP A 172 -12.07 24.50 -0.17
CA ASP A 172 -12.61 25.24 -1.31
C ASP A 172 -11.64 26.30 -1.85
N THR A 173 -10.55 26.58 -1.13
CA THR A 173 -9.57 27.63 -1.47
C THR A 173 -8.15 27.06 -1.49
N TYR A 174 -7.33 27.61 -2.38
CA TYR A 174 -5.91 27.29 -2.42
C TYR A 174 -5.17 28.01 -1.31
N GLU A 175 -4.18 27.34 -0.73
CA GLU A 175 -3.26 27.97 0.20
C GLU A 175 -2.45 29.03 -0.56
N ILE A 176 -2.60 30.28 -0.14
CA ILE A 176 -1.88 31.40 -0.74
C ILE A 176 -0.42 31.29 -0.29
N THR A 177 0.48 31.01 -1.22
CA THR A 177 1.92 31.09 -0.95
C THR A 177 2.23 32.52 -0.55
N LYS A 178 2.57 32.78 0.72
CA LYS A 178 3.15 34.06 1.10
C LYS A 178 4.48 34.20 0.36
N SER A 179 4.52 35.06 -0.65
CA SER A 179 5.78 35.53 -1.24
C SER A 179 6.49 36.32 -0.14
N TYR A 180 7.61 35.78 0.36
CA TYR A 180 8.57 36.54 1.13
C TYR A 180 9.47 37.33 0.20
#